data_AF-A0A172THU7-F1
#
_entry.id   AF-A0A172THU7-F1
#
_cell.length_a   1.000
_cell.length_b   1.000
_cell.length_c   1.000
_cell.angle_alpha   90.00
_cell.angle_beta   90.00
_cell.angle_gamma   90.00
#
_symmetry.space_group_name_H-M   'P 1'
#
loop_
_entity.id
_entity.type
_entity.pdbx_description
1 polymer ?
#
loop_
_entity_poly.entity_id
_entity_poly.type
_entity_poly.pdbx_seq_one_letter_code
_entity_poly.pdbx_strand_id
1 'polypeptide(L)'
;MKTRRVLAGCCSALLAAAVMGCSGSGEPAVSSEHKEPYVSSNGWNSLMRLQNESIAHVWTDPETIQTLRAVAWNSLSTRQKSSVIGDWKQAAVTPSDWDLVQLKRTKTEREDVAKVTFVTKMDVTIGPIGLYIDTATHEILGQDVRE
;
A
#
# COMPACT_ATOMS: atom_id res chain seq x y z
N MET A 1 17.10 31.10 -33.89
CA MET A 1 16.49 32.10 -33.00
C MET A 1 16.97 31.86 -31.59
N LYS A 2 17.49 32.91 -30.95
CA LYS A 2 18.32 32.87 -29.74
C LYS A 2 17.53 33.56 -28.63
N THR A 3 17.19 32.85 -27.57
CA THR A 3 16.72 33.48 -26.32
C THR A 3 17.20 32.66 -25.13
N ARG A 4 18.24 33.20 -24.48
CA ARG A 4 18.61 32.92 -23.08
C ARG A 4 18.06 34.05 -22.21
N ARG A 5 17.66 33.74 -20.98
CA ARG A 5 17.73 34.52 -19.71
C ARG A 5 17.15 33.59 -18.62
N VAL A 6 17.82 33.11 -17.55
CA VAL A 6 18.79 33.64 -16.55
C VAL A 6 18.09 34.19 -15.29
N LEU A 7 18.60 33.74 -14.12
CA LEU A 7 18.47 34.17 -12.71
C LEU A 7 17.22 33.69 -11.95
N ALA A 8 17.31 32.93 -10.85
CA ALA A 8 18.03 33.07 -9.58
C ALA A 8 17.12 33.61 -8.46
N GLY A 9 17.09 32.89 -7.34
CA GLY A 9 16.36 33.27 -6.14
C GLY A 9 16.79 32.39 -4.96
N CYS A 10 17.91 32.77 -4.34
CA CYS A 10 18.24 32.42 -2.96
C CYS A 10 17.21 33.05 -2.00
N CYS A 11 16.84 32.32 -0.94
CA CYS A 11 16.64 32.83 0.44
C CYS A 11 16.20 31.63 1.31
N SER A 12 17.07 31.09 2.16
CA SER A 12 17.23 31.51 3.57
C SER A 12 16.01 31.19 4.42
N ALA A 13 16.11 30.19 5.30
CA ALA A 13 16.32 30.42 6.73
C ALA A 13 16.11 29.13 7.53
N LEU A 14 17.13 28.80 8.32
CA LEU A 14 17.03 27.97 9.52
C LEU A 14 16.01 28.57 10.50
N LEU A 15 15.24 27.72 11.19
CA LEU A 15 14.89 27.98 12.58
C LEU A 15 14.80 26.67 13.34
N ALA A 16 15.70 26.51 14.31
CA ALA A 16 15.65 25.52 15.36
C ALA A 16 14.71 26.00 16.47
N ALA A 17 13.96 25.08 17.09
CA ALA A 17 13.39 25.28 18.41
C ALA A 17 13.32 23.92 19.13
N ALA A 18 14.25 23.72 20.07
CA ALA A 18 14.18 22.70 21.09
C ALA A 18 13.23 23.16 22.20
N VAL A 19 12.40 22.26 22.72
CA VAL A 19 11.80 22.41 24.05
C VAL A 19 11.94 21.08 24.80
N MET A 20 12.65 21.17 25.92
CA MET A 20 12.87 20.14 26.92
C MET A 20 11.66 19.99 27.84
N GLY A 21 11.43 18.76 28.30
CA GLY A 21 11.22 18.47 29.73
C GLY A 21 9.80 18.63 30.29
N CYS A 22 9.20 17.49 30.65
CA CYS A 22 8.49 17.36 31.92
C CYS A 22 8.62 15.91 32.41
N SER A 23 9.47 15.74 33.42
CA SER A 23 9.54 14.56 34.28
C SER A 23 8.24 14.41 35.06
N GLY A 24 7.68 13.20 35.06
CA GLY A 24 6.54 12.82 35.89
C GLY A 24 6.75 11.43 36.45
N SER A 25 7.46 11.36 37.58
CA SER A 25 7.63 10.20 38.44
C SER A 25 6.33 9.90 39.20
N GLY A 26 5.88 8.65 39.16
CA GLY A 26 4.73 8.18 39.93
C GLY A 26 4.57 6.68 39.84
N GLU A 27 5.44 5.94 40.53
CA GLU A 27 5.19 4.55 40.92
C GLU A 27 4.24 4.51 42.12
N PRO A 28 3.25 3.60 42.10
CA PRO A 28 3.10 2.75 43.27
C PRO A 28 3.06 1.26 42.91
N ALA A 29 3.80 0.50 43.72
CA ALA A 29 3.86 -0.95 43.72
C ALA A 29 2.50 -1.57 44.07
N VAL A 30 2.09 -2.58 43.28
CA VAL A 30 1.20 -3.65 43.74
C VAL A 30 1.78 -4.98 43.28
N SER A 31 2.20 -5.75 44.28
CA SER A 31 2.59 -7.15 44.20
C SER A 31 1.37 -8.02 43.92
N SER A 32 1.47 -8.91 42.93
CA SER A 32 0.68 -10.15 42.92
C SER A 32 1.49 -11.27 42.29
N GLU A 33 1.90 -12.22 43.14
CA GLU A 33 2.43 -13.51 42.75
C GLU A 33 1.47 -14.20 41.76
N HIS A 34 1.97 -14.46 40.54
CA HIS A 34 1.45 -15.51 39.70
C HIS A 34 2.59 -16.48 39.39
N LYS A 35 2.49 -17.67 40.00
CA LYS A 35 3.35 -18.82 39.69
C LYS A 35 2.98 -19.30 38.29
N GLU A 36 3.81 -19.01 37.30
CA GLU A 36 3.69 -19.66 36.00
C GLU A 36 4.28 -21.08 36.08
N PRO A 37 3.55 -22.11 35.64
CA PRO A 37 4.10 -23.46 35.53
C PRO A 37 5.10 -23.51 34.37
N TYR A 38 6.28 -24.04 34.69
CA TYR A 38 7.32 -24.43 33.76
C TYR A 38 6.76 -25.31 32.63
N VAL A 39 6.51 -24.72 31.46
CA VAL A 39 6.15 -25.46 30.25
C VAL A 39 7.44 -25.95 29.60
N SER A 40 7.62 -27.26 29.68
CA SER A 40 8.67 -28.05 29.04
C SER A 40 8.87 -27.65 27.58
N SER A 41 9.99 -26.98 27.30
CA SER A 41 10.63 -27.00 25.99
C SER A 41 10.87 -28.46 25.60
N ASN A 42 10.48 -28.85 24.38
CA ASN A 42 10.91 -30.01 23.58
C ASN A 42 9.69 -30.60 22.84
N GLY A 43 9.38 -30.12 21.64
CA GLY A 43 8.48 -30.88 20.74
C GLY A 43 7.65 -30.12 19.71
N TRP A 44 7.53 -28.80 19.76
CA TRP A 44 6.55 -28.09 18.92
C TRP A 44 7.13 -27.21 17.79
N ASN A 45 8.45 -26.99 17.76
CA ASN A 45 9.07 -26.13 16.73
C ASN A 45 9.14 -26.75 15.32
N SER A 46 8.68 -27.99 15.12
CA SER A 46 8.67 -28.65 13.80
C SER A 46 7.33 -28.61 13.06
N LEU A 47 6.22 -28.28 13.74
CA LEU A 47 4.89 -28.22 13.10
C LEU A 47 4.50 -26.82 12.59
N MET A 48 5.18 -25.77 13.04
CA MET A 48 4.97 -24.39 12.57
C MET A 48 5.72 -24.05 11.26
N ARG A 49 6.43 -25.01 10.65
CA ARG A 49 7.21 -24.77 9.42
C ARG A 49 6.56 -25.27 8.13
N LEU A 50 5.42 -25.96 8.21
CA LEU A 50 4.78 -26.59 7.05
C LEU A 50 3.43 -25.95 6.64
N GLN A 51 3.03 -24.82 7.24
CA GLN A 51 1.82 -24.08 6.86
C GLN A 51 2.08 -22.76 6.12
N ASN A 52 3.34 -22.45 5.77
CA ASN A 52 3.70 -21.17 5.15
C ASN A 52 4.05 -21.26 3.65
N GLU A 53 3.84 -22.41 3.00
CA GLU A 53 4.23 -22.61 1.59
C GLU A 53 3.05 -22.52 0.60
N SER A 54 1.84 -22.19 1.07
CA SER A 54 0.67 -21.99 0.19
C SER A 54 0.02 -20.61 0.35
N ILE A 55 0.75 -19.62 0.85
CA ILE A 55 0.27 -18.24 0.90
C ILE A 55 0.66 -17.60 -0.43
N ALA A 56 -0.36 -17.19 -1.20
CA ALA A 56 -0.27 -16.40 -2.42
C ALA A 56 0.96 -15.48 -2.41
N HIS A 57 1.71 -15.45 -3.51
CA HIS A 57 2.93 -14.67 -3.67
C HIS A 57 2.69 -13.19 -3.26
N VAL A 58 2.96 -12.86 -2.00
CA VAL A 58 2.80 -11.51 -1.48
C VAL A 58 3.97 -10.71 -2.05
N TRP A 59 3.68 -9.82 -3.00
CA TRP A 59 4.70 -8.92 -3.53
C TRP A 59 5.14 -7.97 -2.41
N THR A 60 6.31 -8.21 -1.85
CA THR A 60 6.94 -7.35 -0.83
C THR A 60 7.96 -6.40 -1.43
N ASP A 61 8.30 -6.56 -2.71
CA ASP A 61 9.30 -5.74 -3.38
C ASP A 61 8.76 -4.32 -3.67
N PRO A 62 9.38 -3.27 -3.09
CA PRO A 62 8.90 -1.90 -3.24
C PRO A 62 8.98 -1.40 -4.69
N GLU A 63 9.91 -1.88 -5.51
CA GLU A 63 10.04 -1.49 -6.91
C GLU A 63 8.87 -2.01 -7.75
N THR A 64 8.49 -3.28 -7.56
CA THR A 64 7.34 -3.91 -8.19
C THR A 64 6.04 -3.20 -7.81
N ILE A 65 5.83 -2.93 -6.51
CA ILE A 65 4.65 -2.21 -6.04
C ILE A 65 4.57 -0.82 -6.67
N GLN A 66 5.69 -0.11 -6.75
CA GLN A 66 5.75 1.22 -7.35
C GLN A 66 5.45 1.19 -8.86
N THR A 67 5.90 0.14 -9.54
CA THR A 67 5.62 -0.10 -10.97
C THR A 67 4.13 -0.33 -11.21
N LEU A 68 3.49 -1.20 -10.40
CA LEU A 68 2.05 -1.47 -10.48
C LEU A 68 1.23 -0.19 -10.27
N ARG A 69 1.60 0.63 -9.28
CA ARG A 69 0.96 1.95 -9.05
C ARG A 69 1.11 2.86 -10.27
N ALA A 70 2.28 2.90 -10.89
CA ALA A 70 2.56 3.77 -12.03
C ALA A 70 1.74 3.35 -13.26
N VAL A 71 1.68 2.04 -13.54
CA VAL A 71 0.85 1.47 -14.60
C VAL A 71 -0.63 1.81 -14.36
N ALA A 72 -1.12 1.56 -13.14
CA ALA A 72 -2.49 1.87 -12.75
C ALA A 72 -2.80 3.36 -12.96
N TRP A 73 -1.96 4.25 -12.42
CA TRP A 73 -2.12 5.70 -12.53
C TRP A 73 -2.11 6.17 -13.98
N ASN A 74 -1.20 5.66 -14.81
CA ASN A 74 -1.09 6.06 -16.20
C ASN A 74 -2.31 5.62 -17.04
N SER A 75 -2.97 4.53 -16.67
CA SER A 75 -4.19 4.05 -17.32
C SER A 75 -5.43 4.92 -17.06
N LEU A 76 -5.42 5.75 -16.01
CA LEU A 76 -6.54 6.62 -15.66
C LEU A 76 -6.68 7.82 -16.60
N SER A 77 -7.93 8.15 -16.92
CA SER A 77 -8.27 9.40 -17.61
C SER A 77 -7.98 10.63 -16.75
N THR A 78 -7.84 11.80 -17.38
CA THR A 78 -7.63 13.08 -16.68
C THR A 78 -8.71 13.36 -15.63
N ARG A 79 -9.97 13.01 -15.93
CA ARG A 79 -11.10 13.15 -15.02
C ARG A 79 -10.98 12.24 -13.80
N GLN A 80 -10.53 11.00 -13.98
CA GLN A 80 -10.29 10.08 -12.86
C GLN A 80 -9.13 10.56 -12.00
N LYS A 81 -8.01 10.98 -12.61
CA LYS A 81 -6.83 11.52 -11.91
C LYS A 81 -7.18 12.72 -11.03
N SER A 82 -8.04 13.64 -11.50
CA SER A 82 -8.44 14.83 -10.72
C SER A 82 -9.34 14.52 -9.52
N SER A 83 -9.93 13.32 -9.49
CA SER A 83 -10.75 12.84 -8.38
C SER A 83 -9.94 12.14 -7.28
N VAL A 84 -8.73 11.67 -7.57
CA VAL A 84 -7.89 10.97 -6.59
C VAL A 84 -7.44 11.94 -5.48
N ILE A 85 -7.50 11.47 -4.24
CA ILE A 85 -7.06 12.20 -3.05
C ILE A 85 -5.66 11.72 -2.66
N GLY A 86 -4.76 12.68 -2.38
CA GLY A 86 -3.40 12.39 -1.92
C GLY A 86 -2.41 12.02 -3.03
N ASP A 87 -1.29 11.43 -2.64
CA ASP A 87 -0.27 10.96 -3.59
C ASP A 87 -0.63 9.56 -4.10
N TRP A 88 -0.76 9.42 -5.42
CA TRP A 88 -1.03 8.14 -6.08
C TRP A 88 0.06 7.10 -5.79
N LYS A 89 1.29 7.52 -5.44
CA LYS A 89 2.37 6.62 -5.04
C LYS A 89 2.11 5.91 -3.71
N GLN A 90 1.13 6.37 -2.93
CA GLN A 90 0.71 5.73 -1.68
C GLN A 90 -0.54 4.85 -1.87
N ALA A 91 -1.01 4.66 -3.09
CA ALA A 91 -2.17 3.81 -3.38
C ALA A 91 -2.00 2.39 -2.83
N ALA A 92 -3.08 1.79 -2.35
CA ALA A 92 -3.07 0.44 -1.83
C ALA A 92 -2.90 -0.55 -2.98
N VAL A 93 -1.96 -1.50 -2.82
CA VAL A 93 -1.75 -2.60 -3.76
C VAL A 93 -1.93 -3.89 -2.97
N THR A 94 -2.86 -4.72 -3.39
CA THR A 94 -3.20 -5.98 -2.72
C THR A 94 -3.26 -7.13 -3.74
N PRO A 95 -2.87 -8.35 -3.37
CA PRO A 95 -3.15 -9.52 -4.19
C PRO A 95 -4.66 -9.72 -4.35
N SER A 96 -5.06 -10.25 -5.49
CA SER A 96 -6.45 -10.49 -5.86
C SER A 96 -6.52 -11.67 -6.82
N ASP A 97 -7.70 -12.26 -6.94
CA ASP A 97 -7.95 -13.34 -7.89
C ASP A 97 -8.61 -12.81 -9.18
N TRP A 98 -8.41 -13.52 -10.29
CA TRP A 98 -9.05 -13.23 -11.58
C TRP A 98 -10.58 -13.21 -11.52
N ASP A 99 -11.17 -14.05 -10.66
CA ASP A 99 -12.62 -14.15 -10.50
C ASP A 99 -13.24 -12.89 -9.89
N LEU A 100 -12.47 -12.14 -9.09
CA LEU A 100 -12.92 -10.90 -8.45
C LEU A 100 -12.96 -9.71 -9.44
N VAL A 101 -12.36 -9.85 -10.62
CA VAL A 101 -12.38 -8.82 -11.66
C VAL A 101 -13.79 -8.70 -12.23
N GLN A 102 -14.47 -7.61 -11.90
CA GLN A 102 -15.86 -7.37 -12.31
C GLN A 102 -15.97 -6.96 -13.79
N LEU A 103 -15.22 -5.92 -14.20
CA LEU A 103 -15.18 -5.46 -15.60
C LEU A 103 -13.89 -5.93 -16.28
N LYS A 104 -13.91 -7.16 -16.80
CA LYS A 104 -12.78 -7.78 -17.50
C LYS A 104 -12.56 -7.15 -18.88
N ARG A 105 -11.33 -6.76 -19.19
CA ARG A 105 -10.89 -6.27 -20.51
C ARG A 105 -10.44 -7.39 -21.43
N THR A 106 -9.94 -8.48 -20.86
CA THR A 106 -9.53 -9.68 -21.58
C THR A 106 -10.36 -10.89 -21.15
N LYS A 107 -10.42 -11.91 -22.02
CA LYS A 107 -11.09 -13.18 -21.75
C LYS A 107 -10.14 -14.23 -21.17
N THR A 108 -8.83 -13.99 -21.27
CA THR A 108 -7.81 -14.91 -20.81
C THR A 108 -7.61 -14.76 -19.32
N GLU A 109 -7.74 -15.87 -18.60
CA GLU A 109 -7.47 -15.95 -17.16
C GLU A 109 -5.99 -15.69 -16.85
N ARG A 110 -5.75 -15.11 -15.68
CA ARG A 110 -4.42 -14.76 -15.18
C ARG A 110 -4.29 -15.28 -13.75
N GLU A 111 -3.17 -15.92 -13.47
CA GLU A 111 -2.89 -16.49 -12.14
C GLU A 111 -2.46 -15.40 -11.15
N ASP A 112 -1.60 -14.47 -11.58
CA ASP A 112 -1.07 -13.42 -10.71
C ASP A 112 -1.73 -12.06 -10.98
N VAL A 113 -2.72 -11.68 -10.16
CA VAL A 113 -3.49 -10.44 -10.32
C VAL A 113 -3.32 -9.53 -9.11
N ALA A 114 -2.77 -8.34 -9.33
CA ALA A 114 -2.74 -7.27 -8.34
C ALA A 114 -3.93 -6.32 -8.50
N LYS A 115 -4.56 -5.95 -7.38
CA LYS A 115 -5.52 -4.86 -7.32
C LYS A 115 -4.83 -3.59 -6.79
N VAL A 116 -4.89 -2.52 -7.57
CA VAL A 116 -4.46 -1.18 -7.17
C VAL A 116 -5.70 -0.33 -6.87
N THR A 117 -5.80 0.20 -5.66
CA THR A 117 -6.95 0.99 -5.21
C THR A 117 -6.57 2.44 -4.94
N PHE A 118 -7.22 3.36 -5.66
CA PHE A 118 -7.09 4.81 -5.46
C PHE A 118 -8.31 5.35 -4.71
N VAL A 119 -8.05 6.01 -3.59
CA VAL A 119 -9.06 6.77 -2.83
C VAL A 119 -9.42 8.04 -3.61
N THR A 120 -10.72 8.33 -3.75
CA THR A 120 -11.21 9.47 -4.51
C THR A 120 -12.18 10.34 -3.70
N LYS A 121 -12.37 11.58 -4.17
CA LYS A 121 -13.36 12.52 -3.64
C LYS A 121 -14.80 12.01 -3.75
N MET A 122 -15.03 11.04 -4.62
CA MET A 122 -16.35 10.48 -4.89
C MET A 122 -16.54 9.11 -4.24
N ASP A 123 -15.64 8.68 -3.34
CA ASP A 123 -15.73 7.35 -2.73
C ASP A 123 -17.04 7.13 -1.96
N VAL A 124 -17.58 8.19 -1.37
CA VAL A 124 -18.87 8.14 -0.65
C VAL A 124 -20.04 7.88 -1.61
N THR A 125 -19.93 8.27 -2.88
CA THR A 125 -21.01 8.14 -3.86
C THR A 125 -20.84 6.88 -4.71
N ILE A 126 -19.64 6.67 -5.26
CA ILE A 126 -19.38 5.66 -6.30
C ILE A 126 -18.17 4.77 -5.98
N GLY A 127 -17.68 4.82 -4.74
CA GLY A 127 -16.54 4.02 -4.28
C GLY A 127 -15.18 4.45 -4.84
N PRO A 128 -14.08 3.85 -4.35
CA PRO A 128 -12.73 4.06 -4.86
C PRO A 128 -12.56 3.52 -6.28
N ILE A 129 -11.44 3.89 -6.92
CA ILE A 129 -11.07 3.31 -8.21
C ILE A 129 -10.17 2.10 -7.95
N GLY A 130 -10.70 0.89 -8.18
CA GLY A 130 -9.92 -0.34 -8.22
C GLY A 130 -9.56 -0.73 -9.65
N LEU A 131 -8.28 -0.97 -9.91
CA LEU A 131 -7.75 -1.50 -11.17
C LEU A 131 -7.06 -2.84 -10.92
N TYR A 132 -7.32 -3.81 -11.79
CA TYR A 132 -6.71 -5.13 -11.74
C TYR A 132 -5.62 -5.23 -12.80
N ILE A 133 -4.44 -5.72 -12.40
CA ILE A 133 -3.23 -5.71 -13.21
C ILE A 133 -2.57 -7.09 -13.13
N ASP A 134 -2.17 -7.63 -14.27
CA ASP A 134 -1.30 -8.81 -14.32
C ASP A 134 0.11 -8.41 -13.86
N THR A 135 0.64 -9.05 -12.82
CA THR A 135 1.94 -8.65 -12.27
C THR A 135 3.14 -9.08 -13.10
N ALA A 136 3.00 -10.06 -13.99
CA ALA A 136 4.05 -10.49 -14.89
C ALA A 136 4.14 -9.59 -16.13
N THR A 137 2.99 -9.24 -16.70
CA THR A 137 2.93 -8.47 -17.96
C THR A 137 2.66 -6.98 -17.78
N HIS A 138 2.24 -6.56 -16.58
CA HIS A 138 1.76 -5.22 -16.27
C HIS A 138 0.58 -4.78 -17.16
N GLU A 139 -0.21 -5.73 -17.69
CA GLU A 139 -1.41 -5.46 -18.47
C GLU A 139 -2.60 -5.13 -17.56
N ILE A 140 -3.40 -4.12 -17.93
CA ILE A 140 -4.66 -3.83 -17.22
C ILE A 140 -5.71 -4.87 -17.59
N LEU A 141 -6.05 -5.71 -16.62
CA LEU A 141 -7.00 -6.81 -16.76
C LEU A 141 -8.45 -6.36 -16.62
N GLY A 142 -8.70 -5.31 -15.83
CA GLY A 142 -10.04 -4.83 -15.58
C GLY A 142 -10.10 -3.73 -14.53
N GLN A 143 -11.33 -3.37 -14.17
CA GLN A 143 -11.61 -2.36 -13.16
C GLN A 143 -12.85 -2.73 -12.34
N ASP A 144 -12.99 -2.12 -11.16
CA ASP A 144 -14.21 -2.22 -10.37
C ASP A 144 -15.37 -1.50 -11.08
N VAL A 145 -16.60 -2.00 -10.86
CA VAL A 145 -17.82 -1.30 -11.26
C VAL A 145 -18.01 -0.07 -10.37
N ARG A 146 -18.34 1.07 -10.98
CA ARG A 146 -18.71 2.31 -10.31
C ARG A 146 -20.00 2.81 -10.95
N GLU A 147 -21.03 3.02 -10.13
CA GLU A 147 -22.36 3.50 -10.53
C GLU A 147 -22.64 4.86 -9.91
#